data_AF-A0A1C6CRX7-F1
#
_entry.id   AF-A0A1C6CRX7-F1
#
_cell.length_a   1.000
_cell.length_b   1.000
_cell.length_c   1.000
_cell.angle_alpha   90.00
_cell.angle_beta   90.00
_cell.angle_gamma   90.00
#
_symmetry.space_group_name_H-M   'P 1'
#
loop_
_entity.id
_entity.type
_entity.pdbx_description
1 polymer ?
#
loop_
_entity_poly.entity_id
_entity_poly.type
_entity_poly.pdbx_seq_one_letter_code
_entity_poly.pdbx_strand_id
1 'polypeptide(L)'
;MEQLLSAPQALMDRLAALLEAYPLATAWYTAAARFVFPVLALLILARTIRSLVTVPHVPEVWAYLSLPNGADEPLTHWENIIGRSGFSDVVLNYPTVSRQHAALIRGEDRNWTLYDLDSKGGVAINGRAVAGQAAVQYGDVLSLGGVETVLLAVSPEEEQERRSRRRAERPVSPWLGLVLLTLFQVMTAVQLVIAAGERASAAIPMTFLCLSLAMWAYCLTLRALRRIGFEMETVAFFLSTLSLAVTASSAPSSLPKQFLAVLLGLLLFLVLGVFLRDLERAKKIRWLMAAAAIGLLGVTLLLGTGKYGAKNWIVLGPLSLQPSELAKICYIFAGSATLDRLFRKRNLGLFIVLTGACMGGLALMSDFGTAAVFFVTFLVIAYLRSGDWATLGLITGACMGGAAVVVTIKPYILQRFATWGHAWSDASGGGYQQTRAMSAAASGGLVGVGAGKGWLHRVPAADTDLVFGMLAEEWGLVIAALAVLSIVTLAVFAVRACRAGRSSFYTIAACAAASLMVFQTCLNVFGSVDLLPFTGVTFPFVSNGGSAMVASWGLLAFLKATDTRQNASFAIRLPSRRARKAPERQTPDSAEQEGTA
;
A
#
# COMPACT_ATOMS: atom_id res chain seq x y z
N MET A 1 -19.80 16.33 24.54
CA MET A 1 -19.90 14.92 24.11
C MET A 1 -20.91 14.17 24.97
N GLU A 2 -20.91 14.32 26.30
CA GLU A 2 -21.91 13.72 27.20
C GLU A 2 -23.36 14.12 26.89
N GLN A 3 -23.66 15.40 26.64
CA GLN A 3 -25.01 15.83 26.25
C GLN A 3 -25.43 15.35 24.84
N LEU A 4 -24.47 15.05 23.96
CA LEU A 4 -24.72 14.58 22.59
C LEU A 4 -25.00 13.06 22.55
N LEU A 5 -24.56 12.34 23.58
CA LEU A 5 -24.73 10.90 23.72
C LEU A 5 -25.87 10.51 24.66
N SER A 6 -26.44 11.44 25.43
CA SER A 6 -27.49 11.14 26.43
C SER A 6 -28.76 10.55 25.81
N ALA A 7 -29.29 11.15 24.74
CA ALA A 7 -30.47 10.62 24.05
C ALA A 7 -30.18 9.31 23.28
N PRO A 8 -29.07 9.17 22.52
CA PRO A 8 -28.67 7.89 21.94
C PRO A 8 -28.45 6.79 22.98
N GLN A 9 -27.86 7.12 24.14
CA GLN A 9 -27.63 6.17 25.21
C GLN A 9 -28.95 5.73 25.85
N ALA A 10 -29.90 6.64 26.10
CA ALA A 10 -31.22 6.27 26.61
C ALA A 10 -31.99 5.34 25.65
N LEU A 11 -31.84 5.54 24.33
CA LEU A 11 -32.37 4.60 23.34
C LEU A 11 -31.63 3.25 23.41
N MET A 12 -30.31 3.28 23.61
CA MET A 12 -29.50 2.08 23.73
C MET A 12 -29.88 1.26 24.97
N ASP A 13 -30.12 1.90 26.10
CA ASP A 13 -30.50 1.23 27.35
C ASP A 13 -31.87 0.52 27.18
N ARG A 14 -32.82 1.15 26.48
CA ARG A 14 -34.12 0.53 26.14
C ARG A 14 -33.96 -0.67 25.20
N LEU A 15 -33.09 -0.56 24.20
CA LEU A 15 -32.81 -1.63 23.26
C LEU A 15 -32.09 -2.80 23.95
N ALA A 16 -31.14 -2.53 24.86
CA ALA A 16 -30.47 -3.55 25.65
C ALA A 16 -31.48 -4.31 26.53
N ALA A 17 -32.35 -3.59 27.25
CA ALA A 17 -33.42 -4.19 28.05
C ALA A 17 -34.39 -5.05 27.21
N LEU A 18 -34.71 -4.61 25.99
CA LEU A 18 -35.53 -5.40 25.05
C LEU A 18 -34.80 -6.69 24.62
N LEU A 19 -33.52 -6.62 24.29
CA LEU A 19 -32.74 -7.78 23.86
C LEU A 19 -32.61 -8.83 24.98
N GLU A 20 -32.52 -8.38 26.23
CA GLU A 20 -32.51 -9.26 27.41
C GLU A 20 -33.85 -9.92 27.70
N ALA A 21 -34.96 -9.24 27.40
CA ALA A 21 -36.29 -9.84 27.49
C ALA A 21 -36.48 -11.04 26.53
N TYR A 22 -35.64 -11.16 25.49
CA TYR A 22 -35.73 -12.21 24.47
C TYR A 22 -34.38 -12.95 24.26
N PRO A 23 -33.87 -13.69 25.26
CA PRO A 23 -32.54 -14.31 25.21
C PRO A 23 -32.44 -15.43 24.14
N LEU A 24 -33.55 -16.09 23.81
CA LEU A 24 -33.59 -17.06 22.72
C LEU A 24 -33.39 -16.38 21.36
N ALA A 25 -34.01 -15.20 21.15
CA ALA A 25 -33.89 -14.49 19.88
C ALA A 25 -32.46 -14.00 19.63
N THR A 26 -31.78 -13.51 20.67
CA THR A 26 -30.37 -13.07 20.58
C THR A 26 -29.41 -14.25 20.37
N ALA A 27 -29.69 -15.41 20.96
CA ALA A 27 -28.96 -16.66 20.73
C ALA A 27 -29.12 -17.14 19.28
N TRP A 28 -30.36 -17.20 18.77
CA TRP A 28 -30.64 -17.57 17.38
C TRP A 28 -30.00 -16.60 16.38
N TYR A 29 -30.07 -15.29 16.64
CA TYR A 29 -29.39 -14.28 15.84
C TYR A 29 -27.88 -14.54 15.79
N THR A 30 -27.24 -14.70 16.96
CA THR A 30 -25.79 -14.94 17.02
C THR A 30 -25.42 -16.22 16.27
N ALA A 31 -26.20 -17.29 16.44
CA ALA A 31 -25.98 -18.56 15.75
C ALA A 31 -26.06 -18.39 14.23
N ALA A 32 -27.08 -17.71 13.71
CA ALA A 32 -27.22 -17.43 12.29
C ALA A 32 -26.12 -16.51 11.77
N ALA A 33 -25.81 -15.43 12.50
CA ALA A 33 -24.83 -14.42 12.11
C ALA A 33 -23.42 -15.03 11.90
N ARG A 34 -23.02 -16.00 12.74
CA ARG A 34 -21.76 -16.75 12.59
C ARG A 34 -21.59 -17.41 11.22
N PHE A 35 -22.68 -17.85 10.59
CA PHE A 35 -22.63 -18.43 9.23
C PHE A 35 -22.81 -17.37 8.13
N VAL A 36 -23.57 -16.31 8.39
CA VAL A 36 -23.81 -15.24 7.41
C VAL A 36 -22.57 -14.36 7.21
N PHE A 37 -21.82 -14.03 8.28
CA PHE A 37 -20.64 -13.15 8.17
C PHE A 37 -19.56 -13.70 7.23
N PRO A 38 -19.13 -14.98 7.30
CA PRO A 38 -18.17 -15.54 6.35
C PRO A 38 -18.65 -15.49 4.90
N VAL A 39 -19.94 -15.75 4.66
CA VAL A 39 -20.54 -15.67 3.32
C VAL A 39 -20.53 -14.24 2.78
N LEU A 40 -20.95 -13.27 3.59
CA LEU A 40 -20.90 -11.85 3.21
C LEU A 40 -19.48 -11.38 2.94
N ALA A 41 -18.53 -11.70 3.83
CA ALA A 41 -17.13 -11.37 3.66
C ALA A 41 -16.57 -11.97 2.36
N LEU A 42 -16.89 -13.24 2.07
CA LEU A 42 -16.49 -13.91 0.84
C LEU A 42 -17.09 -13.23 -0.40
N LEU A 43 -18.37 -12.84 -0.38
CA LEU A 43 -19.02 -12.16 -1.51
C LEU A 43 -18.41 -10.77 -1.78
N ILE A 44 -18.14 -10.00 -0.71
CA ILE A 44 -17.48 -8.69 -0.79
C ILE A 44 -16.09 -8.86 -1.42
N LEU A 45 -15.30 -9.78 -0.90
CA LEU A 45 -13.92 -9.97 -1.34
C LEU A 45 -13.83 -10.64 -2.71
N ALA A 46 -14.62 -11.69 -3.01
CA ALA A 46 -14.59 -12.35 -4.31
C ALA A 46 -14.87 -11.38 -5.46
N ARG A 47 -15.84 -10.46 -5.29
CA ARG A 47 -16.12 -9.41 -6.28
C ARG A 47 -14.92 -8.47 -6.45
N THR A 48 -14.33 -8.05 -5.33
CA THR A 48 -13.23 -7.08 -5.29
C THR A 48 -11.93 -7.66 -5.84
N ILE A 49 -11.57 -8.87 -5.40
CA ILE A 49 -10.43 -9.66 -5.87
C ILE A 49 -10.57 -9.94 -7.36
N ARG A 50 -11.75 -10.42 -7.81
CA ARG A 50 -11.98 -10.65 -9.24
C ARG A 50 -11.69 -9.38 -10.04
N SER A 51 -12.22 -8.22 -9.65
CA SER A 51 -11.95 -6.96 -10.33
C SER A 51 -10.45 -6.58 -10.35
N LEU A 52 -9.74 -6.76 -9.23
CA LEU A 52 -8.30 -6.44 -9.14
C LEU A 52 -7.42 -7.43 -9.93
N VAL A 53 -7.83 -8.68 -10.08
CA VAL A 53 -7.03 -9.77 -10.68
C VAL A 53 -7.43 -10.08 -12.12
N THR A 54 -8.65 -9.81 -12.57
CA THR A 54 -9.06 -10.16 -13.96
C THR A 54 -8.93 -8.99 -14.92
N VAL A 55 -9.00 -7.75 -14.44
CA VAL A 55 -8.92 -6.59 -15.33
C VAL A 55 -7.50 -6.50 -15.92
N PRO A 56 -7.36 -6.41 -17.26
CA PRO A 56 -6.05 -6.32 -17.89
C PRO A 56 -5.38 -4.98 -17.58
N HIS A 57 -4.06 -5.02 -17.46
CA HIS A 57 -3.19 -3.85 -17.37
C HIS A 57 -2.40 -3.80 -18.68
N VAL A 58 -2.93 -3.12 -19.70
CA VAL A 58 -2.23 -3.00 -20.99
C VAL A 58 -1.24 -1.83 -20.87
N PRO A 59 0.06 -2.02 -21.18
CA PRO A 59 1.02 -0.93 -21.20
C PRO A 59 0.55 0.16 -22.19
N GLU A 60 0.64 1.41 -21.78
CA GLU A 60 0.22 2.54 -22.62
C GLU A 60 1.38 2.93 -23.54
N VAL A 61 1.24 2.74 -24.85
CA VAL A 61 2.23 3.20 -25.84
C VAL A 61 2.13 4.73 -25.99
N TRP A 62 3.17 5.47 -25.65
CA TRP A 62 3.20 6.93 -25.70
C TRP A 62 3.76 7.50 -26.99
N ALA A 63 4.60 6.72 -27.67
CA ALA A 63 5.30 7.04 -28.91
C ALA A 63 5.90 5.75 -29.49
N TYR A 64 6.42 5.81 -30.71
CA TYR A 64 7.23 4.75 -31.29
C TYR A 64 8.64 5.25 -31.54
N LEU A 65 9.62 4.38 -31.40
CA LEU A 65 10.96 4.61 -31.88
C LEU A 65 11.19 3.75 -33.12
N SER A 66 11.22 4.40 -34.28
CA SER A 66 11.48 3.71 -35.55
C SER A 66 12.97 3.38 -35.66
N LEU A 67 13.25 2.11 -35.92
CA LEU A 67 14.60 1.56 -35.97
C LEU A 67 15.13 1.50 -37.42
N PRO A 68 16.46 1.42 -37.63
CA PRO A 68 17.04 1.35 -38.98
C PRO A 68 16.59 0.13 -39.79
N ASN A 69 16.12 -0.93 -39.14
CA ASN A 69 15.59 -2.13 -39.78
C ASN A 69 14.12 -1.98 -40.24
N GLY A 70 13.53 -0.81 -40.06
CA GLY A 70 12.12 -0.52 -40.38
C GLY A 70 11.12 -1.01 -39.33
N ALA A 71 11.58 -1.54 -38.19
CA ALA A 71 10.71 -1.91 -37.09
C ALA A 71 10.40 -0.70 -36.20
N ASP A 72 9.15 -0.58 -35.75
CA ASP A 72 8.72 0.45 -34.81
C ASP A 72 8.60 -0.14 -33.41
N GLU A 73 9.47 0.29 -32.50
CA GLU A 73 9.46 -0.18 -31.11
C GLU A 73 8.57 0.73 -30.23
N PRO A 74 7.57 0.17 -29.52
CA PRO A 74 6.66 0.96 -28.71
C PRO A 74 7.29 1.48 -27.42
N LEU A 75 7.18 2.78 -27.18
CA LEU A 75 7.61 3.41 -25.93
C LEU A 75 6.46 3.39 -24.92
N THR A 76 6.51 2.47 -23.96
CA THR A 76 5.38 2.19 -23.05
C THR A 76 5.50 2.82 -21.65
N HIS A 77 6.69 3.32 -21.32
CA HIS A 77 6.98 3.95 -20.03
C HIS A 77 7.20 5.46 -20.19
N TRP A 78 7.14 6.23 -19.10
CA TRP A 78 7.56 7.64 -19.14
C TRP A 78 9.08 7.77 -19.18
N GLU A 79 9.81 6.77 -18.71
CA GLU A 79 11.27 6.70 -18.75
C GLU A 79 11.59 5.45 -19.57
N ASN A 80 12.13 5.60 -20.79
CA ASN A 80 12.49 4.47 -21.65
C ASN A 80 14.00 4.43 -21.82
N ILE A 81 14.61 3.31 -21.47
CA ILE A 81 16.04 3.04 -21.58
C ILE A 81 16.30 2.46 -22.96
N ILE A 82 17.26 3.06 -23.67
CA ILE A 82 17.68 2.60 -24.99
C ILE A 82 19.12 2.11 -24.88
N GLY A 83 19.39 0.90 -25.35
CA GLY A 83 20.73 0.33 -25.26
C GLY A 83 20.86 -1.08 -25.82
N ARG A 84 22.09 -1.59 -25.79
CA ARG A 84 22.41 -2.94 -26.30
C ARG A 84 22.00 -4.07 -25.34
N SER A 85 21.76 -3.75 -24.07
CA SER A 85 21.38 -4.78 -23.09
C SER A 85 19.95 -5.25 -23.33
N GLY A 86 19.70 -6.55 -23.17
CA GLY A 86 18.34 -7.11 -23.15
C GLY A 86 17.47 -6.66 -21.97
N PHE A 87 18.01 -5.87 -21.03
CA PHE A 87 17.26 -5.20 -19.97
C PHE A 87 16.84 -3.76 -20.33
N SER A 88 17.15 -3.28 -21.55
CA SER A 88 16.72 -1.96 -22.02
C SER A 88 15.27 -2.04 -22.50
N ASP A 89 14.49 -0.97 -22.33
CA ASP A 89 13.12 -0.89 -22.87
C ASP A 89 13.11 -1.00 -24.40
N VAL A 90 14.11 -0.38 -25.05
CA VAL A 90 14.37 -0.54 -26.50
C VAL A 90 15.76 -1.11 -26.70
N VAL A 91 15.83 -2.29 -27.32
CA VAL A 91 17.08 -3.04 -27.51
C VAL A 91 17.68 -2.74 -28.88
N LEU A 92 18.78 -2.00 -28.88
CA LEU A 92 19.58 -1.72 -30.06
C LEU A 92 20.84 -2.60 -30.04
N ASN A 93 20.77 -3.78 -30.64
CA ASN A 93 21.84 -4.77 -30.60
C ASN A 93 23.01 -4.45 -31.56
N TYR A 94 23.62 -3.27 -31.43
CA TYR A 94 24.75 -2.82 -32.24
C TYR A 94 26.02 -2.67 -31.38
N PRO A 95 27.21 -3.03 -31.88
CA PRO A 95 28.46 -2.97 -31.11
C PRO A 95 28.82 -1.56 -30.61
N THR A 96 28.50 -0.53 -31.38
CA THR A 96 28.74 0.89 -31.07
C THR A 96 27.80 1.43 -29.99
N VAL A 97 26.71 0.72 -29.70
CA VAL A 97 25.73 1.09 -28.68
C VAL A 97 26.16 0.54 -27.32
N SER A 98 26.23 1.41 -26.32
CA SER A 98 26.48 1.01 -24.92
C SER A 98 25.35 0.15 -24.37
N ARG A 99 25.62 -0.66 -23.34
CA ARG A 99 24.60 -1.54 -22.72
C ARG A 99 23.36 -0.76 -22.28
N GLN A 100 23.58 0.43 -21.72
CA GLN A 100 22.59 1.47 -21.46
C GLN A 100 23.17 2.74 -22.09
N HIS A 101 22.56 3.23 -23.15
CA HIS A 101 23.14 4.27 -24.01
C HIS A 101 22.50 5.61 -23.78
N ALA A 102 21.18 5.68 -23.92
CA ALA A 102 20.39 6.88 -23.71
C ALA A 102 19.12 6.56 -22.92
N ALA A 103 18.52 7.58 -22.32
CA ALA A 103 17.16 7.49 -21.79
C ALA A 103 16.29 8.54 -22.46
N LEU A 104 15.14 8.11 -22.98
CA LEU A 104 14.13 9.00 -23.52
C LEU A 104 13.00 9.14 -22.49
N ILE A 105 12.86 10.35 -21.94
CA ILE A 105 11.96 10.63 -20.83
C ILE A 105 10.85 11.58 -21.29
N ARG A 106 9.60 11.23 -20.97
CA ARG A 106 8.42 12.04 -21.22
C ARG A 106 8.04 12.85 -19.99
N GLY A 107 7.92 14.17 -20.16
CA GLY A 107 7.40 15.09 -19.15
C GLY A 107 5.88 15.06 -19.04
N GLU A 108 5.34 15.63 -17.96
CA GLU A 108 3.88 15.79 -17.77
C GLU A 108 3.25 16.72 -18.84
N ASP A 109 4.05 17.60 -19.43
CA ASP A 109 3.69 18.49 -20.54
C ASP A 109 3.62 17.77 -21.91
N ARG A 110 3.86 16.46 -21.93
CA ARG A 110 3.93 15.58 -23.11
C ARG A 110 5.17 15.81 -23.98
N ASN A 111 6.12 16.63 -23.54
CA ASN A 111 7.39 16.81 -24.24
C ASN A 111 8.34 15.65 -23.92
N TRP A 112 9.19 15.30 -24.89
CA TRP A 112 10.22 14.30 -24.71
C TRP A 112 11.58 14.96 -24.49
N THR A 113 12.41 14.35 -23.67
CA THR A 113 13.78 14.78 -23.42
C THR A 113 14.68 13.55 -23.49
N LEU A 114 15.71 13.63 -24.32
CA LEU A 114 16.75 12.62 -24.45
C LEU A 114 17.89 12.94 -23.49
N TYR A 115 18.35 11.93 -22.78
CA TYR A 115 19.47 12.01 -21.84
C TYR A 115 20.57 11.06 -22.30
N ASP A 116 21.79 11.56 -22.41
CA ASP A 116 22.97 10.72 -22.58
C ASP A 116 23.40 10.13 -21.23
N LEU A 117 23.58 8.80 -21.22
CA LEU A 117 23.88 8.01 -20.03
C LEU A 117 25.37 7.73 -19.88
N ASP A 118 26.20 8.72 -20.24
CA ASP A 118 27.66 8.59 -20.30
C ASP A 118 28.07 7.51 -21.32
N SER A 119 27.40 7.54 -22.48
CA SER A 119 27.61 6.56 -23.53
C SER A 119 28.97 6.71 -24.20
N LYS A 120 29.60 5.59 -24.56
CA LYS A 120 30.88 5.61 -25.28
C LYS A 120 30.77 6.14 -26.72
N GLY A 121 29.60 5.95 -27.35
CA GLY A 121 29.35 6.30 -28.74
C GLY A 121 28.77 7.71 -28.94
N GLY A 122 28.39 8.39 -27.85
CA GLY A 122 27.73 9.67 -27.89
C GLY A 122 26.30 9.62 -28.44
N VAL A 123 25.57 10.71 -28.21
CA VAL A 123 24.18 10.89 -28.62
C VAL A 123 24.07 12.18 -29.44
N ALA A 124 23.33 12.15 -30.55
CA ALA A 124 23.03 13.33 -31.36
C ALA A 124 21.55 13.39 -31.75
N ILE A 125 21.03 14.61 -31.91
CA ILE A 125 19.67 14.88 -32.43
C ILE A 125 19.82 15.69 -33.71
N ASN A 126 19.25 15.21 -34.82
CA ASN A 126 19.34 15.84 -36.14
C ASN A 126 20.78 16.24 -36.50
N GLY A 127 21.73 15.33 -36.23
CA GLY A 127 23.17 15.52 -36.47
C GLY A 127 23.92 16.40 -35.45
N ARG A 128 23.24 17.01 -34.47
CA ARG A 128 23.88 17.83 -33.42
C ARG A 128 24.10 17.02 -32.15
N ALA A 129 25.35 16.95 -31.69
CA ALA A 129 25.70 16.23 -30.46
C ALA A 129 24.99 16.83 -29.22
N VAL A 130 24.52 15.96 -28.33
CA VAL A 130 23.80 16.35 -27.10
C VAL A 130 24.76 16.33 -25.90
N ALA A 131 24.99 17.50 -25.30
CA ALA A 131 25.77 17.62 -24.06
C ALA A 131 24.88 17.32 -22.83
N GLY A 132 24.68 16.04 -22.54
CA GLY A 132 23.97 15.58 -21.34
C GLY A 132 22.47 15.37 -21.53
N GLN A 133 21.71 16.42 -21.91
CA GLN A 133 20.27 16.28 -22.20
C GLN A 133 19.80 17.28 -23.27
N ALA A 134 18.78 16.92 -24.04
CA ALA A 134 18.14 17.79 -25.01
C ALA A 134 16.66 17.47 -25.20
N ALA A 135 15.85 18.48 -25.49
CA ALA A 135 14.44 18.30 -25.85
C ALA A 135 14.32 17.62 -27.21
N VAL A 136 13.30 16.78 -27.37
CA VAL A 136 13.04 15.99 -28.57
C VAL A 136 11.61 16.24 -29.04
N GLN A 137 11.44 16.43 -30.34
CA GLN A 137 10.15 16.54 -31.00
C GLN A 137 9.86 15.27 -31.82
N TYR A 138 8.57 15.06 -32.11
CA TYR A 138 8.18 14.00 -33.03
C TYR A 138 8.72 14.31 -34.44
N GLY A 139 9.31 13.31 -35.08
CA GLY A 139 10.01 13.44 -36.36
C GLY A 139 11.52 13.65 -36.23
N ASP A 140 12.04 13.97 -35.04
CA ASP A 140 13.48 14.13 -34.84
C ASP A 140 14.23 12.80 -35.03
N VAL A 141 15.41 12.88 -35.68
CA VAL A 141 16.35 11.77 -35.84
C VAL A 141 17.30 11.73 -34.66
N LEU A 142 17.22 10.67 -33.85
CA LEU A 142 18.08 10.41 -32.71
C LEU A 142 19.18 9.43 -33.13
N SER A 143 20.43 9.88 -33.10
CA SER A 143 21.61 9.05 -33.35
C SER A 143 22.21 8.57 -32.04
N LEU A 144 22.34 7.25 -31.89
CA LEU A 144 22.84 6.57 -30.69
C LEU A 144 24.05 5.73 -31.08
N GLY A 145 25.27 6.23 -30.83
CA GLY A 145 26.49 5.57 -31.29
C GLY A 145 26.52 5.32 -32.81
N GLY A 146 26.00 6.27 -33.58
CA GLY A 146 25.91 6.18 -35.04
C GLY A 146 24.72 5.40 -35.59
N VAL A 147 23.87 4.83 -34.73
CA VAL A 147 22.61 4.19 -35.14
C VAL A 147 21.50 5.23 -35.14
N GLU A 148 20.91 5.50 -36.30
CA GLU A 148 19.82 6.46 -36.46
C GLU A 148 18.47 5.84 -36.14
N THR A 149 17.68 6.56 -35.33
CA THR A 149 16.32 6.18 -34.95
C THR A 149 15.43 7.40 -35.03
N VAL A 150 14.12 7.23 -35.24
CA VAL A 150 13.20 8.37 -35.37
C VAL A 150 12.10 8.28 -34.34
N LEU A 151 11.84 9.38 -33.62
CA LEU A 151 10.74 9.43 -32.66
C LEU A 151 9.42 9.71 -33.38
N LEU A 152 8.50 8.74 -33.41
CA LEU A 152 7.21 8.86 -34.08
C LEU A 152 6.07 9.03 -33.07
N ALA A 153 5.08 9.85 -33.46
CA ALA A 153 3.84 9.99 -32.72
C ALA A 153 2.93 8.77 -32.95
N VAL A 154 2.05 8.51 -31.99
CA VAL A 154 0.99 7.51 -32.15
C VAL A 154 -0.01 7.97 -33.21
N SER A 155 -0.43 7.09 -34.12
CA SER A 155 -1.40 7.44 -35.16
C SER A 155 -2.79 7.74 -34.56
N PRO A 156 -3.57 8.66 -35.16
CA PRO A 156 -4.93 8.98 -34.69
C PRO A 156 -5.88 7.78 -34.68
N GLU A 157 -5.70 6.82 -35.60
CA GLU A 157 -6.49 5.60 -35.70
C GLU A 157 -6.19 4.64 -34.53
N GLU A 158 -4.91 4.44 -34.20
CA GLU A 158 -4.52 3.68 -33.02
C GLU A 158 -5.01 4.36 -31.73
N GLU A 159 -4.94 5.69 -31.64
CA GLU A 159 -5.49 6.47 -30.53
C GLU A 159 -7.00 6.18 -30.33
N GLN A 160 -7.76 6.05 -31.43
CA GLN A 160 -9.18 5.69 -31.39
C GLN A 160 -9.43 4.23 -31.01
N GLU A 161 -8.68 3.27 -31.58
CA GLU A 161 -8.75 1.86 -31.18
C GLU A 161 -8.41 1.66 -29.69
N ARG A 162 -7.43 2.41 -29.18
CA ARG A 162 -7.07 2.39 -27.75
C ARG A 162 -8.22 2.88 -26.89
N ARG A 163 -8.91 3.96 -27.28
CA ARG A 163 -10.09 4.47 -26.55
C ARG A 163 -11.21 3.44 -26.48
N SER A 164 -11.37 2.60 -27.50
CA SER A 164 -12.35 1.50 -27.50
C SER A 164 -11.92 0.36 -26.56
N ARG A 165 -10.64 -0.06 -26.62
CA ARG A 165 -10.06 -1.10 -25.75
C ARG A 165 -10.06 -0.72 -24.26
N ARG A 166 -9.87 0.57 -23.90
CA ARG A 166 -9.96 1.05 -22.50
C ARG A 166 -11.32 0.82 -21.83
N ARG A 167 -12.38 0.51 -22.58
CA ARG A 167 -13.67 0.10 -21.98
C ARG A 167 -13.57 -1.24 -21.25
N ALA A 168 -12.69 -2.15 -21.70
CA ALA A 168 -12.46 -3.45 -21.07
C ALA A 168 -11.64 -3.33 -19.77
N GLU A 169 -10.93 -2.22 -19.57
CA GLU A 169 -10.14 -1.94 -18.36
C GLU A 169 -10.96 -1.32 -17.23
N ARG A 170 -12.28 -1.20 -17.40
CA ARG A 170 -13.14 -0.55 -16.42
C ARG A 170 -13.27 -1.41 -15.16
N PRO A 171 -13.04 -0.83 -13.98
CA PRO A 171 -13.38 -1.46 -12.70
C PRO A 171 -14.83 -1.96 -12.65
N VAL A 172 -15.04 -3.04 -11.89
CA VAL A 172 -16.37 -3.54 -11.57
C VAL A 172 -17.17 -2.46 -10.81
N SER A 173 -18.49 -2.39 -11.04
CA SER A 173 -19.31 -1.38 -10.39
C SER A 173 -19.26 -1.50 -8.85
N PRO A 174 -19.14 -0.37 -8.12
CA PRO A 174 -18.95 -0.39 -6.67
C PRO A 174 -20.25 -0.66 -5.90
N TRP A 175 -21.42 -0.40 -6.48
CA TRP A 175 -22.70 -0.34 -5.78
C TRP A 175 -23.03 -1.58 -4.96
N LEU A 176 -22.96 -2.77 -5.59
CA LEU A 176 -23.24 -4.01 -4.86
C LEU A 176 -22.24 -4.25 -3.73
N GLY A 177 -20.96 -3.96 -3.96
CA GLY A 177 -19.92 -4.09 -2.93
C GLY A 177 -20.17 -3.18 -1.74
N LEU A 178 -20.56 -1.92 -1.98
CA LEU A 178 -20.91 -0.95 -0.94
C LEU A 178 -22.14 -1.37 -0.13
N VAL A 179 -23.18 -1.89 -0.80
CA VAL A 179 -24.39 -2.38 -0.12
C VAL A 179 -24.06 -3.59 0.74
N LEU A 180 -23.32 -4.56 0.21
CA LEU A 180 -22.89 -5.75 0.97
C LEU A 180 -22.01 -5.36 2.16
N LEU A 181 -21.09 -4.42 2.00
CA LEU A 181 -20.23 -3.95 3.08
C LEU A 181 -20.99 -3.12 4.13
N THR A 182 -21.99 -2.33 3.71
CA THR A 182 -22.89 -1.62 4.63
C THR A 182 -23.71 -2.62 5.44
N LEU A 183 -24.25 -3.66 4.79
CA LEU A 183 -24.96 -4.74 5.46
C LEU A 183 -24.05 -5.45 6.48
N PHE A 184 -22.82 -5.77 6.09
CA PHE A 184 -21.81 -6.34 6.98
C PHE A 184 -21.57 -5.43 8.21
N GLN A 185 -21.35 -4.13 8.01
CA GLN A 185 -21.15 -3.14 9.08
C GLN A 185 -22.34 -3.02 10.02
N VAL A 186 -23.56 -2.97 9.49
CA VAL A 186 -24.80 -2.91 10.29
C VAL A 186 -24.97 -4.18 11.11
N MET A 187 -24.77 -5.35 10.49
CA MET A 187 -24.83 -6.63 11.22
C MET A 187 -23.75 -6.73 12.30
N THR A 188 -22.53 -6.27 12.03
CA THR A 188 -21.45 -6.21 13.01
C THR A 188 -21.84 -5.34 14.22
N ALA A 189 -22.44 -4.17 13.98
CA ALA A 189 -22.91 -3.30 15.05
C ALA A 189 -23.98 -3.99 15.91
N VAL A 190 -24.98 -4.63 15.28
CA VAL A 190 -26.04 -5.36 15.98
C VAL A 190 -25.45 -6.52 16.80
N GLN A 191 -24.55 -7.32 16.22
CA GLN A 191 -23.90 -8.43 16.92
C GLN A 191 -23.12 -7.97 18.16
N LEU A 192 -22.38 -6.86 18.06
CA LEU A 192 -21.59 -6.32 19.17
C LEU A 192 -22.47 -5.70 20.26
N VAL A 193 -23.58 -5.06 19.89
CA VAL A 193 -24.58 -4.58 20.84
C VAL A 193 -25.20 -5.74 21.60
N ILE A 194 -25.59 -6.81 20.90
CA ILE A 194 -26.12 -8.04 21.52
C ILE A 194 -25.09 -8.66 22.49
N ALA A 195 -23.82 -8.70 22.08
CA ALA A 195 -22.77 -9.27 22.92
C ALA A 195 -22.45 -8.42 24.15
N ALA A 196 -22.59 -7.10 24.05
CA ALA A 196 -22.35 -6.18 25.16
C ALA A 196 -23.44 -6.19 26.24
N GLY A 197 -24.70 -6.55 25.89
CA GLY A 197 -25.83 -6.60 26.84
C GLY A 197 -26.04 -5.26 27.56
N GLU A 198 -26.23 -5.28 28.88
CA GLU A 198 -26.31 -4.07 29.72
C GLU A 198 -25.11 -3.11 29.57
N ARG A 199 -23.96 -3.59 29.13
CA ARG A 199 -22.75 -2.77 28.91
C ARG A 199 -22.72 -2.12 27.53
N ALA A 200 -23.78 -2.26 26.74
CA ALA A 200 -23.86 -1.69 25.40
C ALA A 200 -23.79 -0.16 25.43
N SER A 201 -22.70 0.38 24.89
CA SER A 201 -22.55 1.81 24.66
C SER A 201 -23.14 2.21 23.31
N ALA A 202 -23.83 3.36 23.27
CA ALA A 202 -24.26 4.00 22.03
C ALA A 202 -23.09 4.30 21.06
N ALA A 203 -21.85 4.32 21.58
CA ALA A 203 -20.64 4.46 20.76
C ALA A 203 -20.50 3.35 19.71
N ILE A 204 -20.94 2.11 20.00
CA ILE A 204 -20.84 0.97 19.06
C ILE A 204 -21.65 1.25 17.79
N PRO A 205 -23.01 1.34 17.83
CA PRO A 205 -23.80 1.56 16.63
C PRO A 205 -23.48 2.88 15.94
N MET A 206 -23.16 3.94 16.70
CA MET A 206 -22.78 5.23 16.13
C MET A 206 -21.48 5.13 15.31
N THR A 207 -20.49 4.41 15.81
CA THR A 207 -19.20 4.24 15.13
C THR A 207 -19.36 3.54 13.78
N PHE A 208 -20.12 2.43 13.74
CA PHE A 208 -20.36 1.70 12.49
C PHE A 208 -21.23 2.51 11.52
N LEU A 209 -22.24 3.24 12.01
CA LEU A 209 -23.03 4.15 11.19
C LEU A 209 -22.15 5.25 10.57
N CYS A 210 -21.33 5.93 11.37
CA CYS A 210 -20.42 6.95 10.88
C CYS A 210 -19.37 6.40 9.91
N LEU A 211 -18.89 5.16 10.12
CA LEU A 211 -18.01 4.49 9.16
C LEU A 211 -18.71 4.25 7.83
N SER A 212 -19.95 3.73 7.84
CA SER A 212 -20.74 3.54 6.62
C SER A 212 -20.96 4.89 5.92
N LEU A 213 -21.35 5.93 6.65
CA LEU A 213 -21.54 7.28 6.10
C LEU A 213 -20.25 7.83 5.48
N ALA A 214 -19.09 7.66 6.14
CA ALA A 214 -17.80 8.08 5.61
C ALA A 214 -17.45 7.33 4.31
N MET A 215 -17.70 6.02 4.26
CA MET A 215 -17.52 5.20 3.05
C MET A 215 -18.39 5.67 1.89
N TRP A 216 -19.69 5.91 2.14
CA TRP A 216 -20.61 6.41 1.12
C TRP A 216 -20.24 7.82 0.66
N ALA A 217 -19.95 8.73 1.59
CA ALA A 217 -19.51 10.09 1.29
C ALA A 217 -18.23 10.10 0.44
N TYR A 218 -17.26 9.24 0.77
CA TYR A 218 -16.04 9.04 -0.03
C TYR A 218 -16.39 8.59 -1.46
N CYS A 219 -17.19 7.53 -1.60
CA CYS A 219 -17.54 6.99 -2.90
C CYS A 219 -18.30 8.00 -3.77
N LEU A 220 -19.30 8.68 -3.20
CA LEU A 220 -20.11 9.68 -3.89
C LEU A 220 -19.26 10.88 -4.33
N THR A 221 -18.38 11.37 -3.45
CA THR A 221 -17.46 12.48 -3.75
C THR A 221 -16.52 12.13 -4.91
N LEU A 222 -15.88 10.96 -4.84
CA LEU A 222 -15.00 10.50 -5.92
C LEU A 222 -15.75 10.21 -7.21
N ARG A 223 -16.99 9.72 -7.12
CA ARG A 223 -17.84 9.53 -8.30
C ARG A 223 -18.22 10.86 -8.95
N ALA A 224 -18.48 11.90 -8.17
CA ALA A 224 -18.67 13.27 -8.68
C ALA A 224 -17.39 13.78 -9.38
N LEU A 225 -16.21 13.40 -8.87
CA LEU A 225 -14.91 13.62 -9.52
C LEU A 225 -14.61 12.62 -10.67
N ARG A 226 -15.61 11.85 -11.11
CA ARG A 226 -15.57 10.86 -12.21
C ARG A 226 -14.62 9.69 -11.98
N ARG A 227 -14.32 9.35 -10.74
CA ARG A 227 -13.56 8.15 -10.39
C ARG A 227 -14.49 6.97 -10.22
N ILE A 228 -14.02 5.80 -10.68
CA ILE A 228 -14.85 4.61 -10.79
C ILE A 228 -14.24 3.37 -10.15
N GLY A 229 -12.95 3.39 -9.79
CA GLY A 229 -12.27 2.29 -9.11
C GLY A 229 -12.30 2.50 -7.60
N PHE A 230 -12.93 1.58 -6.88
CA PHE A 230 -13.15 1.64 -5.43
C PHE A 230 -12.73 0.34 -4.73
N GLU A 231 -12.07 -0.57 -5.44
CA GLU A 231 -11.82 -1.93 -4.97
C GLU A 231 -10.84 -1.94 -3.79
N MET A 232 -9.73 -1.20 -3.89
CA MET A 232 -8.75 -1.07 -2.81
C MET A 232 -9.37 -0.47 -1.55
N GLU A 233 -10.23 0.53 -1.71
CA GLU A 233 -10.90 1.20 -0.62
C GLU A 233 -11.96 0.31 0.01
N THR A 234 -12.64 -0.51 -0.79
CA THR A 234 -13.57 -1.54 -0.29
C THR A 234 -12.82 -2.54 0.60
N VAL A 235 -11.63 -2.98 0.19
CA VAL A 235 -10.74 -3.82 1.03
C VAL A 235 -10.36 -3.08 2.32
N ALA A 236 -9.92 -1.83 2.23
CA ALA A 236 -9.50 -1.06 3.39
C ALA A 236 -10.64 -0.79 4.38
N PHE A 237 -11.86 -0.48 3.90
CA PHE A 237 -13.05 -0.33 4.73
C PHE A 237 -13.50 -1.65 5.34
N PHE A 238 -13.39 -2.77 4.62
CA PHE A 238 -13.65 -4.10 5.18
C PHE A 238 -12.69 -4.42 6.33
N LEU A 239 -11.38 -4.26 6.14
CA LEU A 239 -10.38 -4.49 7.19
C LEU A 239 -10.53 -3.51 8.36
N SER A 240 -10.84 -2.24 8.09
CA SER A 240 -11.13 -1.24 9.13
C SER A 240 -12.39 -1.60 9.93
N THR A 241 -13.40 -2.21 9.29
CA THR A 241 -14.59 -2.71 9.97
C THR A 241 -14.23 -3.83 10.95
N LEU A 242 -13.36 -4.77 10.53
CA LEU A 242 -12.83 -5.80 11.42
C LEU A 242 -12.03 -5.19 12.59
N SER A 243 -11.22 -4.16 12.33
CA SER A 243 -10.48 -3.47 13.39
C SER A 243 -11.37 -2.84 14.45
N LEU A 244 -12.41 -2.12 14.02
CA LEU A 244 -13.38 -1.53 14.94
C LEU A 244 -14.17 -2.61 15.67
N ALA A 245 -14.45 -3.73 15.03
CA ALA A 245 -15.11 -4.86 15.69
C ALA A 245 -14.25 -5.50 16.78
N VAL A 246 -12.97 -5.75 16.49
CA VAL A 246 -11.99 -6.24 17.47
C VAL A 246 -11.89 -5.26 18.64
N THR A 247 -11.77 -3.97 18.33
CA THR A 247 -11.61 -2.91 19.33
C THR A 247 -12.85 -2.78 20.20
N ALA A 248 -14.04 -2.88 19.61
CA ALA A 248 -15.31 -2.81 20.33
C ALA A 248 -15.49 -3.98 21.31
N SER A 249 -15.01 -5.17 20.97
CA SER A 249 -15.06 -6.33 21.87
C SER A 249 -13.97 -6.26 22.95
N SER A 250 -12.72 -5.99 22.57
CA SER A 250 -11.57 -6.14 23.47
C SER A 250 -11.27 -4.89 24.31
N ALA A 251 -11.41 -3.70 23.72
CA ALA A 251 -11.11 -2.42 24.37
C ALA A 251 -12.18 -1.35 24.03
N PRO A 252 -13.43 -1.48 24.53
CA PRO A 252 -14.55 -0.62 24.13
C PRO A 252 -14.26 0.89 24.32
N SER A 253 -13.52 1.27 25.36
CA SER A 253 -13.13 2.67 25.63
C SER A 253 -12.22 3.28 24.56
N SER A 254 -11.51 2.44 23.81
CA SER A 254 -10.61 2.85 22.72
C SER A 254 -11.32 2.96 21.38
N LEU A 255 -12.57 2.50 21.26
CA LEU A 255 -13.32 2.50 20.01
C LEU A 255 -13.42 3.89 19.34
N PRO A 256 -13.73 4.99 20.05
CA PRO A 256 -13.76 6.31 19.43
C PRO A 256 -12.39 6.77 18.92
N LYS A 257 -11.32 6.43 19.64
CA LYS A 257 -9.94 6.76 19.25
C LYS A 257 -9.55 5.99 17.99
N GLN A 258 -9.89 4.71 17.91
CA GLN A 258 -9.62 3.88 16.73
C GLN A 258 -10.45 4.33 15.52
N PHE A 259 -11.72 4.71 15.73
CA PHE A 259 -12.53 5.31 14.67
C PHE A 259 -11.94 6.62 14.14
N LEU A 260 -11.49 7.50 15.05
CA LEU A 260 -10.79 8.72 14.65
C LEU A 260 -9.51 8.41 13.86
N ALA A 261 -8.77 7.36 14.24
CA ALA A 261 -7.59 6.93 13.49
C ALA A 261 -7.94 6.44 12.07
N VAL A 262 -9.08 5.76 11.87
CA VAL A 262 -9.57 5.41 10.53
C VAL A 262 -9.85 6.68 9.70
N LEU A 263 -10.51 7.68 10.29
CA LEU A 263 -10.80 8.95 9.60
C LEU A 263 -9.53 9.73 9.25
N LEU A 264 -8.57 9.81 10.18
CA LEU A 264 -7.26 10.44 9.94
C LEU A 264 -6.45 9.67 8.90
N GLY A 265 -6.54 8.33 8.89
CA GLY A 265 -5.95 7.48 7.87
C GLY A 265 -6.55 7.76 6.49
N LEU A 266 -7.87 7.79 6.37
CA LEU A 266 -8.57 8.13 5.13
C LEU A 266 -8.19 9.55 4.63
N LEU A 267 -8.05 10.52 5.54
CA LEU A 267 -7.57 11.85 5.22
C LEU A 267 -6.13 11.82 4.70
N LEU A 268 -5.22 11.13 5.38
CA LEU A 268 -3.83 10.99 4.95
C LEU A 268 -3.74 10.31 3.57
N PHE A 269 -4.53 9.26 3.34
CA PHE A 269 -4.66 8.57 2.06
C PHE A 269 -5.07 9.53 0.93
N LEU A 270 -6.09 10.36 1.17
CA LEU A 270 -6.54 11.37 0.21
C LEU A 270 -5.49 12.45 -0.06
N VAL A 271 -4.89 13.01 0.99
CA VAL A 271 -3.86 14.06 0.90
C VAL A 271 -2.64 13.53 0.16
N LEU A 272 -2.12 12.37 0.57
CA LEU A 272 -0.96 11.74 -0.05
C LEU A 272 -1.27 11.34 -1.50
N GLY A 273 -2.44 10.77 -1.77
CA GLY A 273 -2.84 10.41 -3.13
C GLY A 273 -2.99 11.62 -4.06
N VAL A 274 -3.50 12.76 -3.57
CA VAL A 274 -3.55 14.02 -4.35
C VAL A 274 -2.15 14.58 -4.54
N PHE A 275 -1.30 14.50 -3.52
CA PHE A 275 0.09 14.95 -3.59
C PHE A 275 0.89 14.16 -4.64
N LEU A 276 0.69 12.84 -4.70
CA LEU A 276 1.29 11.91 -5.67
C LEU A 276 0.77 12.09 -7.11
N ARG A 277 -0.11 13.06 -7.39
CA ARG A 277 -0.54 13.38 -8.77
C ARG A 277 0.57 13.99 -9.62
N ASP A 278 1.53 14.63 -8.97
CA ASP A 278 2.59 15.43 -9.57
C ASP A 278 3.93 14.78 -9.23
N LEU A 279 4.52 14.08 -10.21
CA LEU A 279 5.73 13.30 -10.00
C LEU A 279 6.92 14.19 -9.64
N GLU A 280 7.03 15.35 -10.29
CA GLU A 280 8.13 16.30 -10.09
C GLU A 280 8.13 16.87 -8.68
N ARG A 281 6.94 17.21 -8.17
CA ARG A 281 6.80 17.62 -6.77
C ARG A 281 7.19 16.50 -5.81
N ALA A 282 6.78 15.27 -6.11
CA ALA A 282 7.13 14.13 -5.27
C ALA A 282 8.66 13.93 -5.23
N LYS A 283 9.33 14.01 -6.37
CA LYS A 283 10.80 13.91 -6.47
C LYS A 283 11.53 15.03 -5.71
N LYS A 284 11.06 16.29 -5.81
CA LYS A 284 11.68 17.45 -5.14
C LYS A 284 11.73 17.33 -3.61
N ILE A 285 10.70 16.76 -3.00
CA ILE A 285 10.62 16.65 -1.53
C ILE A 285 11.32 15.42 -0.95
N ARG A 286 12.00 14.62 -1.78
CA ARG A 286 12.63 13.34 -1.35
C ARG A 286 13.58 13.50 -0.16
N TRP A 287 14.37 14.57 -0.14
CA TRP A 287 15.35 14.82 0.93
C TRP A 287 14.66 15.18 2.23
N LEU A 288 13.56 15.93 2.15
CA LEU A 288 12.72 16.23 3.30
C LEU A 288 12.08 14.95 3.84
N MET A 289 11.65 14.03 2.97
CA MET A 289 11.09 12.73 3.40
C MET A 289 12.15 11.80 3.99
N ALA A 290 13.38 11.79 3.46
CA ALA A 290 14.50 11.06 4.04
C ALA A 290 14.85 11.59 5.44
N ALA A 291 14.96 12.92 5.57
CA ALA A 291 15.19 13.58 6.85
C ALA A 291 14.04 13.35 7.83
N ALA A 292 12.79 13.35 7.35
CA ALA A 292 11.62 13.04 8.18
C ALA A 292 11.62 11.60 8.68
N ALA A 293 12.01 10.62 7.86
CA ALA A 293 12.11 9.22 8.29
C ALA A 293 13.13 9.05 9.43
N ILE A 294 14.33 9.61 9.27
CA ILE A 294 15.37 9.59 10.33
C ILE A 294 14.93 10.41 11.53
N GLY A 295 14.38 11.61 11.30
CA GLY A 295 13.95 12.55 12.34
C GLY A 295 12.84 11.97 13.21
N LEU A 296 11.83 11.32 12.64
CA LEU A 296 10.75 10.67 13.39
C LEU A 296 11.30 9.56 14.31
N LEU A 297 12.24 8.76 13.81
CA LEU A 297 12.92 7.75 14.64
C LEU A 297 13.82 8.40 15.69
N GLY A 298 14.58 9.44 15.34
CA GLY A 298 15.44 10.18 16.26
C GLY A 298 14.65 10.82 17.42
N VAL A 299 13.51 11.44 17.12
CA VAL A 299 12.60 11.99 18.14
C VAL A 299 12.11 10.89 19.08
N THR A 300 11.83 9.71 18.55
CA THR A 300 11.44 8.54 19.38
C THR A 300 12.59 8.06 20.26
N LEU A 301 13.85 8.09 19.79
CA LEU A 301 15.00 7.74 20.63
C LEU A 301 15.17 8.70 21.81
N LEU A 302 14.92 9.99 21.58
CA LEU A 302 15.12 11.03 22.59
C LEU A 302 13.96 11.12 23.59
N LEU A 303 12.72 11.06 23.10
CA LEU A 303 11.51 11.31 23.89
C LEU A 303 10.66 10.06 24.11
N GLY A 304 11.09 8.91 23.59
CA GLY A 304 10.33 7.66 23.63
C GLY A 304 10.24 7.09 25.04
N THR A 305 9.03 6.72 25.41
CA THR A 305 8.71 5.97 26.61
C THR A 305 8.95 4.48 26.38
N GLY A 306 9.52 3.80 27.38
CA GLY A 306 9.74 2.36 27.34
C GLY A 306 8.46 1.59 27.66
N LYS A 307 7.98 0.76 26.74
CA LYS A 307 6.87 -0.17 26.95
C LYS A 307 7.29 -1.58 26.50
N TYR A 308 7.05 -2.60 27.32
CA TYR A 308 7.38 -4.01 27.03
C TYR A 308 8.84 -4.25 26.60
N GLY A 309 9.80 -3.46 27.11
CA GLY A 309 11.22 -3.61 26.80
C GLY A 309 11.73 -2.83 25.57
N ALA A 310 10.86 -2.12 24.85
CA ALA A 310 11.23 -1.27 23.71
C ALA A 310 10.88 0.21 23.97
N LYS A 311 11.75 1.13 23.53
CA LYS A 311 11.52 2.59 23.60
C LYS A 311 11.00 3.11 22.27
N ASN A 312 9.74 2.82 21.96
CA ASN A 312 9.17 3.06 20.63
C ASN A 312 7.86 3.88 20.63
N TRP A 313 7.38 4.34 21.78
CA TRP A 313 6.14 5.11 21.90
C TRP A 313 6.37 6.51 22.45
N ILE A 314 5.76 7.52 21.83
CA ILE A 314 5.70 8.88 22.37
C ILE A 314 4.29 9.11 22.91
N VAL A 315 4.21 9.44 24.21
CA VAL A 315 2.96 9.70 24.90
C VAL A 315 2.88 11.20 25.22
N LEU A 316 1.95 11.90 24.58
CA LEU A 316 1.66 13.33 24.78
C LEU A 316 0.25 13.46 25.38
N GLY A 317 0.15 13.34 26.71
CA GLY A 317 -1.12 13.36 27.42
C GLY A 317 -2.07 12.24 26.93
N PRO A 318 -3.25 12.57 26.35
CA PRO A 318 -4.19 11.56 25.87
C PRO A 318 -3.81 10.91 24.53
N LEU A 319 -2.81 11.46 23.82
CA LEU A 319 -2.35 10.99 22.52
C LEU A 319 -1.13 10.08 22.69
N SER A 320 -1.20 8.90 22.08
CA SER A 320 -0.09 7.97 21.97
C SER A 320 0.23 7.78 20.49
N LEU A 321 1.45 8.09 20.09
CA LEU A 321 1.89 8.00 18.70
C LEU A 321 3.15 7.14 18.62
N GLN A 322 3.17 6.25 17.63
CA GLN A 322 4.34 5.45 17.28
C GLN A 322 4.95 6.04 16.00
N PRO A 323 6.03 6.85 16.09
CA PRO A 323 6.55 7.57 14.93
C PRO A 323 7.11 6.65 13.84
N SER A 324 7.52 5.43 14.20
CA SER A 324 8.01 4.44 13.23
C SER A 324 6.95 4.05 12.20
N GLU A 325 5.66 4.13 12.55
CA GLU A 325 4.55 3.89 11.61
C GLU A 325 4.51 4.93 10.49
N LEU A 326 4.69 6.21 10.81
CA LEU A 326 4.79 7.28 9.81
C LEU A 326 6.15 7.27 9.09
N ALA A 327 7.23 6.91 9.79
CA ALA A 327 8.55 6.80 9.20
C ALA A 327 8.60 5.79 8.04
N LYS A 328 7.80 4.71 8.08
CA LYS A 328 7.66 3.73 6.97
C LYS A 328 7.19 4.41 5.68
N ILE A 329 6.21 5.31 5.76
CA ILE A 329 5.71 6.07 4.60
C ILE A 329 6.80 6.99 4.05
N CYS A 330 7.43 7.78 4.92
CA CYS A 330 8.51 8.69 4.53
C CYS A 330 9.71 7.94 3.92
N TYR A 331 10.02 6.76 4.47
CA TYR A 331 11.09 5.89 4.00
C TYR A 331 10.81 5.31 2.61
N ILE A 332 9.61 4.75 2.38
CA ILE A 332 9.20 4.27 1.04
C ILE A 332 9.25 5.42 0.05
N PHE A 333 8.70 6.57 0.43
CA PHE A 333 8.67 7.76 -0.41
C PHE A 333 10.08 8.19 -0.82
N ALA A 334 11.00 8.31 0.14
CA ALA A 334 12.38 8.70 -0.15
C ALA A 334 13.12 7.63 -0.98
N GLY A 335 12.92 6.35 -0.65
CA GLY A 335 13.54 5.22 -1.33
C GLY A 335 13.11 5.12 -2.80
N SER A 336 11.82 5.31 -3.08
CA SER A 336 11.30 5.32 -4.45
C SER A 336 11.69 6.59 -5.20
N ALA A 337 11.76 7.76 -4.54
CA ALA A 337 12.12 9.05 -5.17
C ALA A 337 13.60 9.17 -5.57
N THR A 338 14.43 8.18 -5.24
CA THR A 338 15.86 8.20 -5.59
C THR A 338 16.14 7.69 -7.01
N LEU A 339 15.12 7.60 -7.86
CA LEU A 339 15.24 7.32 -9.29
C LEU A 339 15.71 8.51 -10.14
N ASP A 340 15.99 9.65 -9.53
CA ASP A 340 16.12 10.92 -10.23
C ASP A 340 17.34 11.10 -11.14
N ARG A 341 18.13 10.05 -11.39
CA ARG A 341 19.14 9.97 -12.47
C ARG A 341 19.35 8.50 -12.78
N LEU A 342 18.59 7.99 -13.74
CA LEU A 342 18.55 6.56 -14.03
C LEU A 342 19.95 5.95 -14.31
N PHE A 343 21.00 6.72 -14.69
CA PHE A 343 22.31 6.10 -15.00
C PHE A 343 23.61 6.84 -14.66
N ARG A 344 23.61 7.98 -13.96
CA ARG A 344 24.89 8.69 -13.67
C ARG A 344 25.62 8.16 -12.42
N LYS A 345 25.74 6.83 -12.30
CA LYS A 345 26.24 5.99 -11.18
C LYS A 345 25.15 5.41 -10.29
N ARG A 346 25.24 4.09 -10.08
CA ARG A 346 24.59 3.20 -9.08
C ARG A 346 24.71 3.75 -7.64
N ASN A 347 24.20 4.94 -7.34
CA ASN A 347 24.23 5.50 -6.00
C ASN A 347 23.07 4.93 -5.17
N LEU A 348 23.06 3.60 -5.00
CA LEU A 348 22.32 2.92 -3.94
C LEU A 348 22.92 3.28 -2.57
N GLY A 349 24.19 3.72 -2.53
CA GLY A 349 24.91 4.11 -1.32
C GLY A 349 24.13 5.06 -0.41
N LEU A 350 23.55 6.13 -0.93
CA LEU A 350 22.74 7.06 -0.11
C LEU A 350 21.50 6.39 0.49
N PHE A 351 20.85 5.50 -0.26
CA PHE A 351 19.70 4.75 0.25
C PHE A 351 20.12 3.69 1.26
N ILE A 352 21.28 3.05 1.09
CA ILE A 352 21.88 2.15 2.06
C ILE A 352 22.20 2.91 3.35
N VAL A 353 22.77 4.12 3.27
CA VAL A 353 23.04 4.96 4.44
C VAL A 353 21.74 5.34 5.16
N LEU A 354 20.70 5.77 4.43
CA LEU A 354 19.38 6.02 5.00
C LEU A 354 18.83 4.79 5.71
N THR A 355 18.92 3.62 5.07
CA THR A 355 18.45 2.36 5.63
C THR A 355 19.23 1.98 6.88
N GLY A 356 20.57 2.09 6.84
CA GLY A 356 21.44 1.83 7.98
C GLY A 356 21.14 2.76 9.15
N ALA A 357 20.88 4.04 8.90
CA ALA A 357 20.45 5.00 9.91
C ALA A 357 19.10 4.60 10.55
N CYS A 358 18.10 4.26 9.73
CA CYS A 358 16.80 3.80 10.22
C CYS A 358 16.91 2.50 11.02
N MET A 359 17.61 1.49 10.49
CA MET A 359 17.82 0.20 11.15
C MET A 359 18.62 0.35 12.45
N GLY A 360 19.67 1.17 12.45
CA GLY A 360 20.44 1.49 13.65
C GLY A 360 19.56 2.16 14.71
N GLY A 361 18.74 3.14 14.32
CA GLY A 361 17.77 3.76 15.22
C GLY A 361 16.79 2.76 15.83
N LEU A 362 16.22 1.86 15.01
CA LEU A 362 15.29 0.83 15.49
C LEU A 362 15.98 -0.21 16.39
N ALA A 363 17.21 -0.59 16.09
CA ALA A 363 18.00 -1.49 16.94
C ALA A 363 18.29 -0.87 18.31
N LEU A 364 18.57 0.44 18.37
CA LEU A 364 18.74 1.18 19.62
C LEU A 364 17.44 1.24 20.45
N MET A 365 16.28 1.33 19.79
CA MET A 365 14.96 1.22 20.45
C MET A 365 14.62 -0.19 20.93
N SER A 366 15.40 -1.21 20.53
CA SER A 366 15.10 -2.64 20.67
C SER A 366 13.81 -3.07 19.92
N ASP A 367 13.45 -2.39 18.82
CA ASP A 367 12.28 -2.70 17.99
C ASP A 367 12.67 -3.58 16.78
N PHE A 368 12.88 -4.87 17.07
CA PHE A 368 13.36 -5.84 16.08
C PHE A 368 12.34 -6.11 14.96
N GLY A 369 11.05 -6.19 15.30
CA GLY A 369 9.99 -6.46 14.34
C GLY A 369 9.91 -5.36 13.28
N THR A 370 9.89 -4.10 13.71
CA THR A 370 9.89 -2.96 12.78
C THR A 370 11.20 -2.88 11.98
N ALA A 371 12.35 -3.19 12.59
CA ALA A 371 13.62 -3.25 11.86
C ALA A 371 13.59 -4.29 10.71
N ALA A 372 13.03 -5.48 10.96
CA ALA A 372 12.84 -6.50 9.93
C ALA A 372 11.91 -6.00 8.80
N VAL A 373 10.84 -5.27 9.13
CA VAL A 373 9.93 -4.66 8.15
C VAL A 373 10.65 -3.63 7.27
N PHE A 374 11.47 -2.75 7.85
CA PHE A 374 12.29 -1.81 7.09
C PHE A 374 13.32 -2.51 6.20
N PHE A 375 13.92 -3.60 6.70
CA PHE A 375 14.90 -4.37 5.96
C PHE A 375 14.29 -5.11 4.75
N VAL A 376 13.14 -5.75 4.89
CA VAL A 376 12.45 -6.36 3.73
C VAL A 376 12.01 -5.30 2.72
N THR A 377 11.52 -4.16 3.20
CA THR A 377 11.17 -3.02 2.35
C THR A 377 12.39 -2.48 1.60
N PHE A 378 13.55 -2.40 2.27
CA PHE A 378 14.84 -2.07 1.66
C PHE A 378 15.16 -3.04 0.52
N LEU A 379 15.11 -4.35 0.77
CA LEU A 379 15.45 -5.36 -0.24
C LEU A 379 14.58 -5.24 -1.49
N VAL A 380 13.28 -5.00 -1.32
CA VAL A 380 12.36 -4.81 -2.45
C VAL A 380 12.70 -3.55 -3.25
N ILE A 381 12.92 -2.41 -2.59
CA ILE A 381 13.28 -1.16 -3.27
C ILE A 381 14.65 -1.29 -3.95
N ALA A 382 15.64 -1.86 -3.26
CA ALA A 382 16.98 -2.04 -3.77
C ALA A 382 17.00 -3.01 -4.98
N TYR A 383 16.22 -4.09 -4.92
CA TYR A 383 16.06 -5.03 -6.04
C TYR A 383 15.45 -4.35 -7.26
N LEU A 384 14.30 -3.69 -7.10
CA LEU A 384 13.62 -3.02 -8.22
C LEU A 384 14.43 -1.86 -8.81
N ARG A 385 15.36 -1.28 -8.04
CA ARG A 385 16.22 -0.17 -8.50
C ARG A 385 17.53 -0.65 -9.15
N SER A 386 18.12 -1.73 -8.67
CA SER A 386 19.49 -2.11 -9.06
C SER A 386 19.57 -3.37 -9.91
N GLY A 387 18.67 -4.34 -9.72
CA GLY A 387 18.75 -5.66 -10.35
C GLY A 387 20.03 -6.47 -10.01
N ASP A 388 20.89 -5.97 -9.13
CA ASP A 388 22.20 -6.57 -8.83
C ASP A 388 22.09 -7.54 -7.64
N TRP A 389 21.86 -8.81 -7.96
CA TRP A 389 21.78 -9.91 -7.00
C TRP A 389 23.02 -10.04 -6.10
N ALA A 390 24.23 -9.69 -6.59
CA ALA A 390 25.45 -9.78 -5.81
C ALA A 390 25.50 -8.72 -4.71
N THR A 391 25.15 -7.47 -5.04
CA THR A 391 25.06 -6.38 -4.04
C THR A 391 23.98 -6.69 -3.00
N LEU A 392 22.83 -7.22 -3.42
CA LEU A 392 21.76 -7.61 -2.49
C LEU A 392 22.17 -8.77 -1.59
N GLY A 393 22.85 -9.78 -2.13
CA GLY A 393 23.38 -10.90 -1.34
C GLY A 393 24.36 -10.44 -0.28
N LEU A 394 25.30 -9.56 -0.63
CA LEU A 394 26.27 -8.99 0.31
C LEU A 394 25.59 -8.19 1.43
N ILE A 395 24.65 -7.30 1.08
CA ILE A 395 23.94 -6.49 2.09
C ILE A 395 23.07 -7.37 2.98
N THR A 396 22.44 -8.40 2.42
CA THR A 396 21.67 -9.38 3.20
C THR A 396 22.56 -10.11 4.19
N GLY A 397 23.73 -10.59 3.76
CA GLY A 397 24.73 -11.20 4.64
C GLY A 397 25.18 -10.25 5.75
N ALA A 398 25.47 -8.99 5.43
CA ALA A 398 25.86 -7.99 6.42
C ALA A 398 24.76 -7.70 7.45
N CYS A 399 23.51 -7.56 7.01
CA CYS A 399 22.37 -7.35 7.91
C CYS A 399 22.08 -8.57 8.77
N MET A 400 22.22 -9.80 8.25
CA MET A 400 22.11 -11.02 9.04
C MET A 400 23.21 -11.11 10.11
N GLY A 401 24.45 -10.76 9.77
CA GLY A 401 25.55 -10.65 10.73
C GLY A 401 25.26 -9.64 11.83
N GLY A 402 24.76 -8.45 11.47
CA GLY A 402 24.34 -7.42 12.42
C GLY A 402 23.19 -7.88 13.33
N ALA A 403 22.19 -8.58 12.76
CA ALA A 403 21.09 -9.15 13.52
C ALA A 403 21.58 -10.20 14.54
N ALA A 404 22.51 -11.08 14.15
CA ALA A 404 23.11 -12.07 15.05
C ALA A 404 23.80 -11.41 16.25
N VAL A 405 24.54 -10.32 16.00
CA VAL A 405 25.17 -9.51 17.07
C VAL A 405 24.11 -8.86 17.98
N VAL A 406 23.03 -8.33 17.42
CA VAL A 406 21.96 -7.72 18.24
C VAL A 406 21.26 -8.76 19.12
N VAL A 407 21.03 -9.97 18.60
CA VAL A 407 20.41 -11.07 19.35
C VAL A 407 21.25 -11.47 20.56
N THR A 408 22.59 -11.46 20.46
CA THR A 408 23.46 -11.78 21.60
C THR A 408 23.55 -10.65 22.63
N ILE A 409 23.39 -9.40 22.20
CA ILE A 409 23.49 -8.22 23.08
C ILE A 409 22.17 -7.94 23.82
N LYS A 410 21.02 -8.35 23.27
CA LYS A 410 19.68 -8.02 23.80
C LYS A 410 18.98 -9.28 24.32
N PRO A 411 19.03 -9.55 25.65
CA PRO A 411 18.40 -10.73 26.25
C PRO A 411 16.91 -10.90 25.91
N TYR A 412 16.18 -9.78 25.79
CA TYR A 412 14.77 -9.77 25.41
C TYR A 412 14.51 -10.35 24.01
N ILE A 413 15.36 -10.01 23.03
CA ILE A 413 15.24 -10.52 21.67
C ILE A 413 15.62 -12.00 21.66
N LEU A 414 16.70 -12.36 22.36
CA LEU A 414 17.12 -13.76 22.51
C LEU A 414 16.01 -14.63 23.07
N GLN A 415 15.29 -14.17 24.10
CA GLN A 415 14.19 -14.92 24.70
C GLN A 415 13.08 -15.22 23.69
N ARG A 416 12.72 -14.27 22.82
CA ARG A 416 11.70 -14.49 21.77
C ARG A 416 12.13 -15.55 20.75
N PHE A 417 13.43 -15.61 20.42
CA PHE A 417 13.97 -16.67 19.57
C PHE A 417 14.11 -18.01 20.29
N ALA A 418 14.38 -18.01 21.60
CA ALA A 418 14.46 -19.24 22.39
C ALA A 418 13.08 -19.89 22.60
N THR A 419 12.02 -19.10 22.70
CA THR A 419 10.64 -19.59 22.77
C THR A 419 10.10 -20.08 21.44
N TRP A 420 10.61 -19.56 20.31
CA TRP A 420 10.12 -19.91 18.98
C TRP A 420 10.19 -21.41 18.70
N GLY A 421 9.07 -22.00 18.28
CA GLY A 421 8.91 -23.43 18.00
C GLY A 421 8.72 -24.28 19.26
N HIS A 422 8.76 -23.64 20.43
CA HIS A 422 8.64 -24.25 21.74
C HIS A 422 7.66 -23.47 22.62
N ALA A 423 6.72 -22.71 22.06
CA ALA A 423 5.80 -21.88 22.87
C ALA A 423 5.02 -22.71 23.92
N TRP A 424 4.72 -23.98 23.62
CA TRP A 424 4.04 -24.88 24.55
C TRP A 424 4.91 -25.39 25.70
N SER A 425 6.24 -25.38 25.58
CA SER A 425 7.13 -25.84 26.65
C SER A 425 7.14 -24.88 27.84
N ASP A 426 6.90 -23.59 27.59
CA ASP A 426 6.73 -22.54 28.59
C ASP A 426 5.46 -21.74 28.33
N ALA A 427 4.32 -22.42 28.38
CA ALA A 427 2.99 -21.85 28.11
C ALA A 427 2.54 -20.79 29.13
N SER A 428 3.20 -20.69 30.29
CA SER A 428 2.90 -19.69 31.32
C SER A 428 3.91 -18.55 31.38
N GLY A 429 5.09 -18.71 30.77
CA GLY A 429 6.12 -17.68 30.65
C GLY A 429 6.24 -17.16 29.22
N GLY A 430 7.35 -17.46 28.55
CA GLY A 430 7.71 -16.91 27.24
C GLY A 430 6.68 -17.20 26.15
N GLY A 431 6.05 -18.38 26.17
CA GLY A 431 5.05 -18.80 25.18
C GLY A 431 3.62 -18.41 25.52
N TYR A 432 3.40 -17.65 26.60
CA TYR A 432 2.06 -17.34 27.11
C TYR A 432 1.13 -16.72 26.06
N GLN A 433 1.59 -15.70 25.33
CA GLN A 433 0.74 -15.02 24.36
C GLN A 433 0.39 -15.92 23.14
N GLN A 434 1.37 -16.66 22.63
CA GLN A 434 1.21 -17.52 21.45
C GLN A 434 0.30 -18.71 21.75
N THR A 435 0.50 -19.39 22.89
CA THR A 435 -0.34 -20.54 23.30
C THR A 435 -1.80 -20.13 23.48
N ARG A 436 -2.06 -18.96 24.08
CA ARG A 436 -3.43 -18.44 24.21
C ARG A 436 -4.06 -18.07 22.88
N ALA A 437 -3.32 -17.44 21.97
CA ALA A 437 -3.82 -17.12 20.64
C ALA A 437 -4.19 -18.40 19.86
N MET A 438 -3.36 -19.43 19.92
CA MET A 438 -3.64 -20.73 19.28
C MET A 438 -4.85 -21.45 19.91
N SER A 439 -4.95 -21.50 21.26
CA SER A 439 -6.11 -22.08 21.93
C SER A 439 -7.41 -21.34 21.63
N ALA A 440 -7.37 -20.01 21.60
CA ALA A 440 -8.52 -19.18 21.28
C ALA A 440 -8.97 -19.38 19.82
N ALA A 441 -8.03 -19.39 18.87
CA ALA A 441 -8.31 -19.69 17.47
C ALA A 441 -8.95 -21.09 17.30
N ALA A 442 -8.45 -22.10 18.02
CA ALA A 442 -9.04 -23.44 18.02
C ALA A 442 -10.48 -23.43 18.55
N SER A 443 -10.76 -22.66 19.61
CA SER A 443 -12.11 -22.54 20.18
C SER A 443 -13.11 -21.83 19.25
N GLY A 444 -12.64 -20.91 18.41
CA GLY A 444 -13.46 -20.24 17.39
C GLY A 444 -13.89 -21.14 16.24
N GLY A 445 -13.10 -22.18 15.92
CA GLY A 445 -13.35 -23.00 14.74
C GLY A 445 -13.42 -22.19 13.44
N LEU A 446 -14.17 -22.69 12.45
CA LEU A 446 -14.24 -22.03 11.13
C LEU A 446 -15.08 -20.75 11.12
N VAL A 447 -16.14 -20.70 11.93
CA VAL A 447 -17.19 -19.66 11.91
C VAL A 447 -17.21 -18.76 13.16
N GLY A 448 -16.25 -18.94 14.06
CA GLY A 448 -16.10 -18.17 15.29
C GLY A 448 -17.08 -18.58 16.37
N VAL A 449 -16.88 -18.11 17.61
CA VAL A 449 -17.85 -18.25 18.71
C VAL A 449 -18.93 -17.16 18.70
N GLY A 450 -18.74 -16.11 17.90
CA GLY A 450 -19.55 -14.90 17.85
C GLY A 450 -18.81 -13.72 18.48
N ALA A 451 -18.87 -12.55 17.84
CA ALA A 451 -18.19 -11.35 18.30
C ALA A 451 -18.60 -10.97 19.73
N GLY A 452 -17.62 -10.59 20.56
CA GLY A 452 -17.81 -10.29 21.98
C GLY A 452 -17.96 -11.51 22.91
N LYS A 453 -17.94 -12.74 22.39
CA LYS A 453 -18.05 -13.98 23.19
C LYS A 453 -16.73 -14.73 23.38
N GLY A 454 -15.64 -14.27 22.76
CA GLY A 454 -14.31 -14.84 22.92
C GLY A 454 -13.71 -14.54 24.30
N TRP A 455 -12.70 -15.28 24.72
CA TRP A 455 -11.98 -15.07 25.97
C TRP A 455 -10.57 -14.49 25.77
N LEU A 456 -10.02 -14.49 24.55
CA LEU A 456 -8.67 -14.00 24.28
C LEU A 456 -8.50 -12.52 24.61
N HIS A 457 -9.58 -11.72 24.56
CA HIS A 457 -9.55 -10.29 24.92
C HIS A 457 -8.98 -10.01 26.33
N ARG A 458 -8.94 -11.01 27.21
CA ARG A 458 -8.36 -10.91 28.55
C ARG A 458 -6.83 -10.99 28.57
N VAL A 459 -6.22 -11.42 27.47
CA VAL A 459 -4.77 -11.53 27.32
C VAL A 459 -4.18 -10.16 26.96
N PRO A 460 -3.05 -9.75 27.55
CA PRO A 460 -2.40 -8.49 27.19
C PRO A 460 -2.08 -8.41 25.70
N ALA A 461 -2.36 -7.25 25.10
CA ALA A 461 -2.16 -6.97 23.67
C ALA A 461 -2.99 -7.86 22.72
N ALA A 462 -4.14 -8.39 23.19
CA ALA A 462 -5.01 -9.25 22.37
C ALA A 462 -5.57 -8.56 21.11
N ASP A 463 -5.91 -7.27 21.21
CA ASP A 463 -6.46 -6.44 20.14
C ASP A 463 -5.40 -5.83 19.22
N THR A 464 -4.13 -5.96 19.59
CA THR A 464 -2.98 -5.40 18.88
C THR A 464 -2.15 -6.53 18.29
N ASP A 465 -1.33 -7.18 19.10
CA ASP A 465 -0.33 -8.14 18.65
C ASP A 465 -0.94 -9.52 18.37
N LEU A 466 -2.00 -9.91 19.10
CA LEU A 466 -2.70 -11.19 18.91
C LEU A 466 -4.02 -11.06 18.14
N VAL A 467 -4.17 -9.97 17.38
CA VAL A 467 -5.43 -9.66 16.70
C VAL A 467 -5.87 -10.75 15.73
N PHE A 468 -4.94 -11.48 15.12
CA PHE A 468 -5.25 -12.63 14.29
C PHE A 468 -5.97 -13.73 15.08
N GLY A 469 -5.48 -14.06 16.28
CA GLY A 469 -6.12 -15.02 17.19
C GLY A 469 -7.49 -14.54 17.65
N MET A 470 -7.64 -13.24 17.90
CA MET A 470 -8.91 -12.63 18.30
C MET A 470 -9.95 -12.74 17.17
N LEU A 471 -9.56 -12.40 15.94
CA LEU A 471 -10.41 -12.59 14.77
C LEU A 471 -10.79 -14.05 14.58
N ALA A 472 -9.83 -14.98 14.69
CA ALA A 472 -10.08 -16.40 14.52
C ALA A 472 -11.06 -16.94 15.59
N GLU A 473 -10.93 -16.49 16.83
CA GLU A 473 -11.82 -16.87 17.93
C GLU A 473 -13.25 -16.32 17.71
N GLU A 474 -13.38 -15.01 17.55
CA GLU A 474 -14.69 -14.34 17.57
C GLU A 474 -15.44 -14.41 16.23
N TRP A 475 -14.71 -14.18 15.13
CA TRP A 475 -15.24 -14.06 13.78
C TRP A 475 -15.01 -15.33 12.94
N GLY A 476 -14.17 -16.24 13.42
CA GLY A 476 -13.86 -17.51 12.78
C GLY A 476 -12.64 -17.47 11.89
N LEU A 477 -12.02 -18.64 11.74
CA LEU A 477 -10.82 -18.81 10.92
C LEU A 477 -11.05 -18.38 9.46
N VAL A 478 -12.25 -18.54 8.91
CA VAL A 478 -12.56 -18.13 7.53
C VAL A 478 -12.40 -16.62 7.36
N ILE A 479 -12.94 -15.81 8.27
CA ILE A 479 -12.82 -14.34 8.19
C ILE A 479 -11.38 -13.91 8.45
N ALA A 480 -10.69 -14.54 9.40
CA ALA A 480 -9.26 -14.29 9.65
C ALA A 480 -8.40 -14.57 8.41
N ALA A 481 -8.63 -15.68 7.71
CA ALA A 481 -7.96 -16.02 6.45
C ALA A 481 -8.32 -15.05 5.31
N LEU A 482 -9.58 -14.61 5.24
CA LEU A 482 -10.03 -13.60 4.28
C LEU A 482 -9.39 -12.21 4.53
N ALA A 483 -9.11 -11.86 5.79
CA ALA A 483 -8.35 -10.65 6.12
C ALA A 483 -6.89 -10.74 5.62
N VAL A 484 -6.25 -11.91 5.75
CA VAL A 484 -4.92 -12.15 5.16
C VAL A 484 -4.98 -12.08 3.63
N LEU A 485 -5.96 -12.74 3.01
CA LEU A 485 -6.16 -12.74 1.56
C LEU A 485 -6.38 -11.33 1.00
N SER A 486 -7.01 -10.45 1.79
CA SER A 486 -7.19 -9.04 1.44
C SER A 486 -5.86 -8.32 1.25
N ILE A 487 -4.91 -8.49 2.18
CA ILE A 487 -3.57 -7.91 2.07
C ILE A 487 -2.79 -8.52 0.89
N VAL A 488 -2.86 -9.85 0.73
CA VAL A 488 -2.24 -10.54 -0.41
C VAL A 488 -2.79 -10.03 -1.74
N THR A 489 -4.09 -9.77 -1.83
CA THR A 489 -4.73 -9.23 -3.05
C THR A 489 -4.18 -7.84 -3.40
N LEU A 490 -3.99 -6.97 -2.42
CA LEU A 490 -3.37 -5.65 -2.63
C LEU A 490 -1.94 -5.79 -3.18
N ALA A 491 -1.19 -6.80 -2.72
CA ALA A 491 0.15 -7.07 -3.22
C ALA A 491 0.17 -7.68 -4.63
N VAL A 492 -0.71 -8.64 -4.91
CA VAL A 492 -0.90 -9.18 -6.27
C VAL A 492 -1.28 -8.06 -7.24
N PHE A 493 -2.19 -7.17 -6.83
CA PHE A 493 -2.51 -5.98 -7.60
C PHE A 493 -1.27 -5.12 -7.86
N ALA A 494 -0.48 -4.79 -6.82
CA ALA A 494 0.69 -3.94 -6.99
C ALA A 494 1.67 -4.54 -8.01
N VAL A 495 1.98 -5.83 -7.91
CA VAL A 495 2.87 -6.53 -8.86
C VAL A 495 2.32 -6.53 -10.29
N ARG A 496 1.01 -6.71 -10.46
CA ARG A 496 0.37 -6.65 -11.78
C ARG A 496 0.37 -5.24 -12.36
N ALA A 497 0.05 -4.23 -11.54
CA ALA A 497 0.06 -2.84 -11.93
C ALA A 497 1.48 -2.35 -12.26
N CYS A 498 2.51 -2.92 -11.61
CA CYS A 498 3.91 -2.63 -11.87
C CYS A 498 4.30 -2.87 -13.37
N ARG A 499 3.61 -3.76 -14.11
CA ARG A 499 3.82 -4.00 -15.56
C ARG A 499 3.26 -2.94 -16.50
N ALA A 500 2.30 -2.14 -16.04
CA ALA A 500 1.71 -1.04 -16.82
C ALA A 500 1.95 0.31 -16.11
N GLY A 501 2.95 0.35 -15.22
CA GLY A 501 3.26 1.50 -14.41
C GLY A 501 3.85 2.62 -15.26
N ARG A 502 3.28 3.82 -15.17
CA ARG A 502 3.74 4.98 -15.95
C ARG A 502 5.17 5.43 -15.61
N SER A 503 5.60 5.25 -14.37
CA SER A 503 6.93 5.65 -13.90
C SER A 503 7.42 4.69 -12.83
N SER A 504 8.73 4.43 -12.89
CA SER A 504 9.50 3.62 -11.94
C SER A 504 9.25 4.03 -10.48
N PHE A 505 9.03 5.33 -10.20
CA PHE A 505 8.75 5.82 -8.85
C PHE A 505 7.48 5.21 -8.26
N TYR A 506 6.36 5.26 -9.00
CA TYR A 506 5.07 4.76 -8.52
C TYR A 506 5.06 3.24 -8.42
N THR A 507 5.67 2.57 -9.39
CA THR A 507 5.87 1.12 -9.42
C THR A 507 6.64 0.66 -8.18
N ILE A 508 7.81 1.25 -7.91
CA ILE A 508 8.65 0.89 -6.75
C ILE A 508 7.92 1.21 -5.44
N ALA A 509 7.29 2.38 -5.32
CA ALA A 509 6.56 2.76 -4.12
C ALA A 509 5.39 1.82 -3.82
N ALA A 510 4.60 1.45 -4.83
CA ALA A 510 3.47 0.55 -4.68
C ALA A 510 3.91 -0.88 -4.35
N CYS A 511 4.87 -1.42 -5.10
CA CYS A 511 5.43 -2.74 -4.87
C CYS A 511 6.09 -2.79 -3.45
N ALA A 512 6.81 -1.75 -3.01
CA ALA A 512 7.39 -1.66 -1.66
C ALA A 512 6.34 -1.56 -0.54
N ALA A 513 5.32 -0.70 -0.69
CA ALA A 513 4.24 -0.57 0.28
C ALA A 513 3.44 -1.87 0.43
N ALA A 514 3.17 -2.56 -0.68
CA ALA A 514 2.53 -3.86 -0.69
C ALA A 514 3.36 -4.94 0.03
N SER A 515 4.64 -5.08 -0.31
CA SER A 515 5.54 -6.04 0.32
C SER A 515 5.71 -5.76 1.81
N LEU A 516 5.77 -4.48 2.21
CA LEU A 516 5.78 -4.06 3.60
C LEU A 516 4.54 -4.57 4.33
N MET A 517 3.33 -4.31 3.80
CA MET A 517 2.08 -4.78 4.42
C MET A 517 2.04 -6.32 4.50
N VAL A 518 2.43 -7.03 3.46
CA VAL A 518 2.47 -8.51 3.46
C VAL A 518 3.43 -9.03 4.53
N PHE A 519 4.66 -8.51 4.59
CA PHE A 519 5.63 -8.96 5.58
C PHE A 519 5.18 -8.66 7.01
N GLN A 520 4.54 -7.50 7.21
CA GLN A 520 3.95 -7.11 8.48
C GLN A 520 2.82 -8.08 8.91
N THR A 521 1.94 -8.47 7.96
CA THR A 521 0.94 -9.51 8.18
C THR A 521 1.59 -10.86 8.51
N CYS A 522 2.67 -11.27 7.81
CA CYS A 522 3.39 -12.50 8.10
C CYS A 522 3.94 -12.50 9.53
N LEU A 523 4.61 -11.43 9.96
CA LEU A 523 5.16 -11.32 11.32
C LEU A 523 4.07 -11.41 12.40
N ASN A 524 2.91 -10.79 12.18
CA ASN A 524 1.79 -10.84 13.12
C ASN A 524 1.16 -12.26 13.16
N VAL A 525 0.75 -12.77 12.00
CA VAL A 525 0.04 -14.05 11.89
C VAL A 525 0.94 -15.21 12.29
N PHE A 526 2.08 -15.37 11.61
CA PHE A 526 3.01 -16.46 11.88
C PHE A 526 3.65 -16.35 13.27
N GLY A 527 3.84 -15.13 13.78
CA GLY A 527 4.25 -14.91 15.17
C GLY A 527 3.22 -15.45 16.17
N SER A 528 1.93 -15.18 15.94
CA SER A 528 0.84 -15.60 16.84
C SER A 528 0.61 -17.11 16.86
N VAL A 529 0.97 -17.83 15.79
CA VAL A 529 0.84 -19.29 15.67
C VAL A 529 2.18 -20.04 15.80
N ASP A 530 3.20 -19.38 16.35
CA ASP A 530 4.54 -19.96 16.62
C ASP A 530 5.30 -20.51 15.39
N LEU A 531 4.96 -20.02 14.19
CA LEU A 531 5.71 -20.30 12.95
C LEU A 531 6.92 -19.38 12.77
N LEU A 532 6.83 -18.15 13.28
CA LEU A 532 7.94 -17.20 13.38
C LEU A 532 8.06 -16.72 14.84
N PRO A 533 9.22 -16.17 15.25
CA PRO A 533 9.35 -15.55 16.56
C PRO A 533 8.30 -14.47 16.77
N PHE A 534 7.72 -14.41 17.97
CA PHE A 534 6.73 -13.40 18.31
C PHE A 534 7.36 -12.00 18.36
N THR A 535 7.06 -11.16 17.37
CA THR A 535 7.70 -9.85 17.20
C THR A 535 6.89 -8.67 17.73
N GLY A 536 5.60 -8.84 18.03
CA GLY A 536 4.73 -7.76 18.52
C GLY A 536 4.49 -6.65 17.48
N VAL A 537 4.40 -7.03 16.21
CA VAL A 537 4.13 -6.11 15.10
C VAL A 537 2.64 -6.15 14.76
N THR A 538 2.07 -5.00 14.42
CA THR A 538 0.63 -4.86 14.12
C THR A 538 0.23 -5.51 12.80
N PHE A 539 -0.95 -6.10 12.72
CA PHE A 539 -1.59 -6.50 11.47
C PHE A 539 -2.13 -5.25 10.75
N PRO A 540 -1.70 -4.93 9.52
CA PRO A 540 -2.13 -3.74 8.77
C PRO A 540 -3.66 -3.61 8.67
N PHE A 541 -4.20 -2.43 8.94
CA PHE A 541 -5.63 -2.12 9.04
C PHE A 541 -6.44 -2.85 10.11
N VAL A 542 -5.97 -3.92 10.75
CA VAL A 542 -6.79 -4.75 11.64
C VAL A 542 -6.46 -4.49 13.11
N SER A 543 -5.18 -4.45 13.50
CA SER A 543 -4.79 -4.21 14.90
C SER A 543 -5.30 -2.86 15.43
N ASN A 544 -5.64 -2.83 16.73
CA ASN A 544 -6.01 -1.61 17.46
C ASN A 544 -4.78 -0.72 17.76
N GLY A 545 -4.23 -0.09 16.73
CA GLY A 545 -3.15 0.87 16.86
C GLY A 545 -3.42 2.10 16.00
N GLY A 546 -3.67 3.25 16.64
CA GLY A 546 -4.05 4.47 15.92
C GLY A 546 -3.02 4.91 14.87
N SER A 547 -1.72 4.92 15.22
CA SER A 547 -0.65 5.24 14.25
C SER A 547 -0.53 4.21 13.13
N ALA A 548 -0.68 2.92 13.44
CA ALA A 548 -0.61 1.84 12.47
C ALA A 548 -1.80 1.87 11.49
N MET A 549 -3.01 2.21 11.97
CA MET A 549 -4.19 2.41 11.14
C MET A 549 -3.99 3.58 10.17
N VAL A 550 -3.53 4.73 10.67
CA VAL A 550 -3.22 5.90 9.84
C VAL A 550 -2.15 5.57 8.79
N ALA A 551 -1.09 4.86 9.19
CA ALA A 551 -0.03 4.46 8.28
C ALA A 551 -0.51 3.45 7.21
N SER A 552 -1.37 2.50 7.58
CA SER A 552 -1.94 1.51 6.64
C SER A 552 -2.73 2.18 5.51
N TRP A 553 -3.60 3.13 5.86
CA TRP A 553 -4.30 3.96 4.86
C TRP A 553 -3.34 4.81 4.03
N GLY A 554 -2.30 5.39 4.64
CA GLY A 554 -1.27 6.13 3.92
C GLY A 554 -0.51 5.27 2.90
N LEU A 555 -0.14 4.04 3.26
CA LEU A 555 0.51 3.08 2.36
C LEU A 555 -0.36 2.74 1.14
N LEU A 556 -1.68 2.68 1.31
CA LEU A 556 -2.64 2.45 0.22
C LEU A 556 -2.57 3.56 -0.85
N ALA A 557 -2.13 4.77 -0.50
CA ALA A 557 -2.01 5.88 -1.46
C ALA A 557 -0.98 5.57 -2.56
N PHE A 558 0.11 4.85 -2.23
CA PHE A 558 1.10 4.41 -3.21
C PHE A 558 0.52 3.40 -4.19
N LEU A 559 -0.26 2.43 -3.70
CA LEU A 559 -0.97 1.46 -4.55
C LEU A 559 -1.99 2.16 -5.45
N LYS A 560 -2.73 3.13 -4.90
CA LYS A 560 -3.68 3.91 -5.69
C LYS A 560 -2.98 4.77 -6.75
N ALA A 561 -1.79 5.30 -6.47
CA ALA A 561 -1.00 6.09 -7.42
C ALA A 561 -0.48 5.28 -8.62
N THR A 562 -0.33 3.96 -8.47
CA THR A 562 0.06 3.06 -9.58
C THR A 562 -1.13 2.51 -10.38
N ASP A 563 -2.38 2.73 -9.95
CA ASP A 563 -3.58 2.20 -10.62
C ASP A 563 -3.92 3.00 -11.89
N THR A 564 -3.41 2.54 -13.04
CA THR A 564 -3.57 3.16 -14.35
C THR A 564 -4.88 2.80 -15.06
N ARG A 565 -5.72 1.94 -14.47
CA ARG A 565 -7.02 1.53 -15.06
C ARG A 565 -7.92 2.76 -15.29
N GLN A 566 -8.74 2.70 -16.34
CA GLN A 566 -9.51 3.85 -16.80
C GLN A 566 -10.35 4.50 -15.68
N ASN A 567 -10.01 5.75 -15.34
CA ASN A 567 -10.65 6.55 -14.28
C ASN A 567 -10.67 5.87 -12.88
N ALA A 568 -9.81 4.87 -12.64
CA ALA A 568 -9.81 4.11 -11.39
C ALA A 568 -9.13 4.89 -10.26
N SER A 569 -7.98 5.48 -10.54
CA SER A 569 -7.20 6.23 -9.55
C SER A 569 -7.59 7.70 -9.47
N PHE A 570 -7.81 8.24 -8.26
CA PHE A 570 -7.86 9.69 -8.06
C PHE A 570 -6.47 10.31 -8.00
N ALA A 571 -5.41 9.54 -7.83
CA ALA A 571 -4.02 9.99 -7.81
C ALA A 571 -3.45 10.21 -9.22
N ILE A 572 -4.25 10.05 -10.28
CA ILE A 572 -3.90 10.37 -11.67
C ILE A 572 -4.76 11.53 -12.18
N ARG A 573 -4.16 12.59 -12.72
CA ARG A 573 -4.89 13.74 -13.30
C ARG A 573 -5.67 13.31 -14.55
N LEU A 574 -6.92 13.75 -14.69
CA LEU A 574 -7.71 13.56 -15.91
C LEU A 574 -7.51 14.75 -16.85
N PRO A 575 -7.51 14.54 -18.18
CA PRO A 575 -7.55 15.63 -19.15
C PRO A 575 -8.77 16.52 -18.93
N SER A 576 -8.61 17.84 -19.10
CA SER A 576 -9.71 18.80 -18.93
C SER A 576 -10.83 18.57 -19.98
N ARG A 577 -12.09 18.89 -19.63
CA ARG A 577 -13.24 18.76 -20.54
C ARG A 577 -13.06 19.52 -21.85
N ARG A 578 -12.32 20.64 -21.84
CA ARG A 578 -12.02 21.47 -23.03
C ARG A 578 -11.00 20.79 -23.93
N ALA A 579 -9.93 20.21 -23.36
CA ALA A 579 -8.92 19.48 -24.12
C ALA A 579 -9.48 18.24 -24.85
N ARG A 580 -10.54 17.61 -24.32
CA ARG A 580 -11.19 16.45 -24.97
C ARG A 580 -12.18 16.82 -26.08
N LYS A 581 -12.58 18.09 -26.18
CA LYS A 581 -13.55 18.61 -27.17
C LYS A 581 -12.90 19.50 -28.24
N ALA A 582 -11.65 19.91 -28.07
CA ALA A 582 -10.93 20.62 -29.11
C ALA A 582 -10.63 19.61 -30.24
N PRO A 583 -11.09 19.86 -31.49
CA PRO A 583 -10.45 19.20 -32.63
C PRO A 583 -8.97 19.62 -32.60
N GLU A 584 -8.07 18.65 -32.65
CA GLU A 584 -6.65 18.91 -32.80
C GLU A 584 -6.49 19.82 -34.02
N ARG A 585 -6.06 21.06 -33.79
CA ARG A 585 -5.74 21.96 -34.90
C ARG A 585 -4.62 21.27 -35.66
N GLN A 586 -4.93 20.80 -36.86
CA GLN A 586 -3.94 20.48 -37.88
C GLN A 586 -2.95 21.64 -37.89
N THR A 587 -1.71 21.37 -37.53
CA THR A 587 -0.59 22.21 -37.93
C THR A 587 -0.65 22.30 -39.46
N PRO A 588 -0.71 23.49 -40.06
CA PRO A 588 -0.79 23.60 -41.51
C PRO A 588 0.46 22.95 -42.11
N ASP A 589 0.24 22.02 -43.04
CA ASP A 589 1.29 21.46 -43.89
C ASP A 589 2.06 22.60 -44.54
N SER A 590 3.31 22.77 -44.15
CA SER A 590 4.29 23.50 -44.93
C SER A 590 4.74 22.59 -46.08
N ALA A 591 3.85 22.34 -47.04
CA ALA A 591 4.17 21.59 -48.25
C ALA A 591 3.16 21.93 -49.36
N GLU A 592 3.22 23.16 -49.88
CA GLU A 592 2.76 23.47 -51.25
C GLU A 592 3.23 24.87 -51.67
N GLN A 593 4.54 25.02 -51.90
CA GLN A 593 5.07 26.04 -52.83
C GLN A 593 6.32 25.50 -53.53
N GLU A 594 6.13 24.54 -54.43
CA GLU A 594 6.97 24.41 -55.62
C GLU A 594 6.08 24.13 -56.85
N GLY A 595 6.02 25.11 -57.76
CA GLY A 595 5.88 24.91 -59.20
C GLY A 595 4.48 24.77 -59.81
N THR A 596 3.95 25.85 -60.39
CA THR A 596 3.70 25.99 -61.86
C THR A 596 2.91 27.26 -62.19
N ALA A 597 3.62 28.31 -62.64
CA ALA A 597 3.29 29.23 -63.75
C ALA A 597 4.38 30.31 -63.82
#